data_AF-A0A971B1S2-F1
#
_entry.id   AF-A0A971B1S2-F1
#
_cell.length_a   1.000
_cell.length_b   1.000
_cell.length_c   1.000
_cell.angle_alpha   90.00
_cell.angle_beta   90.00
_cell.angle_gamma   90.00
#
_symmetry.space_group_name_H-M   'P 1'
#
loop_
_entity.id
_entity.type
_entity.pdbx_description
1 polymer ?
#
loop_
_entity_poly.entity_id
_entity_poly.type
_entity_poly.pdbx_seq_one_letter_code
_entity_poly.pdbx_strand_id
1 'polypeptide(L)'
;MPERTRMVAVLVGGAVLCLGGILPDPAAADEQVSRYRTAETRIFAALEESTSVELIEQPLADYVDFIRDLHKIEVQVDRRALEEMGIDVDEPIAKRLEGLSLCSALNLILRDLGLDWTIANEVLLITSPDEAKTNLVTRVYDVGKLIEVRDADGKIWKDFDSMINLLTSTVQPESWNCVGGPGTIAPFELRGAAGLVIRQTPKVHQELNRLFIELDKIAEQYGDEVIPTRKKPAPQPAGPGMEGFGGSAGMGGGMGGGGMGGGGGMF
;
A
#
# COMPACT_ATOMS: atom_id res chain seq x y z
N MET A 1 25.60 -20.70 -12.03
CA MET A 1 24.32 -20.13 -12.53
C MET A 1 24.04 -18.90 -11.69
N PRO A 2 23.81 -17.70 -12.24
CA PRO A 2 23.67 -16.51 -11.40
C PRO A 2 22.27 -16.47 -10.79
N GLU A 3 22.22 -16.20 -9.48
CA GLU A 3 21.01 -15.98 -8.69
C GLU A 3 20.17 -14.85 -9.32
N ARG A 4 18.89 -15.12 -9.57
CA ARG A 4 17.95 -14.10 -10.03
C ARG A 4 17.51 -13.27 -8.84
N THR A 5 18.09 -12.09 -8.68
CA THR A 5 17.55 -11.03 -7.83
C THR A 5 16.09 -10.77 -8.22
N ARG A 6 15.15 -11.08 -7.32
CA ARG A 6 13.71 -10.85 -7.51
C ARG A 6 13.45 -9.33 -7.60
N MET A 7 12.91 -8.89 -8.72
CA MET A 7 12.66 -7.48 -9.02
C MET A 7 11.23 -7.12 -8.57
N VAL A 8 11.10 -6.26 -7.56
CA VAL A 8 9.81 -5.68 -7.15
C VAL A 8 9.37 -4.70 -8.24
N ALA A 9 8.22 -4.97 -8.87
CA ALA A 9 7.63 -4.06 -9.84
C ALA A 9 6.61 -3.15 -9.12
N VAL A 10 6.91 -1.87 -9.03
CA VAL A 10 5.98 -0.83 -8.54
C VAL A 10 5.23 -0.28 -9.74
N LEU A 11 3.89 -0.29 -9.69
CA LEU A 11 3.02 0.36 -10.68
C LEU A 11 2.62 1.73 -10.12
N VAL A 12 3.32 2.79 -10.53
CA VAL A 12 2.98 4.14 -10.11
C VAL A 12 1.95 4.73 -11.09
N GLY A 13 0.83 5.22 -10.57
CA GLY A 13 -0.06 6.15 -11.28
C GLY A 13 -1.17 5.51 -12.11
N GLY A 14 -2.32 5.29 -11.48
CA GLY A 14 -3.60 5.24 -12.19
C GLY A 14 -4.02 6.66 -12.56
N ALA A 15 -3.63 7.13 -13.75
CA ALA A 15 -4.23 8.30 -14.39
C ALA A 15 -4.05 8.24 -15.91
N VAL A 16 -5.02 7.65 -16.61
CA VAL A 16 -5.34 8.08 -17.98
C VAL A 16 -6.31 9.25 -17.84
N LEU A 17 -5.79 10.44 -17.56
CA LEU A 17 -6.53 11.68 -17.82
C LEU A 17 -6.21 12.10 -19.25
N CYS A 18 -7.02 11.62 -20.18
CA CYS A 18 -7.08 12.16 -21.53
C CYS A 18 -7.66 13.57 -21.49
N LEU A 19 -6.82 14.57 -21.29
CA LEU A 19 -7.10 15.95 -21.64
C LEU A 19 -5.91 16.50 -22.45
N GLY A 20 -5.98 16.29 -23.77
CA GLY A 20 -5.30 17.10 -24.78
C GLY A 20 -3.84 17.50 -24.51
N GLY A 21 -2.94 16.53 -24.32
CA GLY A 21 -1.50 16.77 -24.20
C GLY A 21 -0.72 15.55 -24.65
N ILE A 22 0.38 15.79 -25.36
CA ILE A 22 1.32 14.81 -25.95
C ILE A 22 1.60 13.67 -24.95
N LEU A 23 1.39 12.41 -25.39
CA LEU A 23 1.85 11.23 -24.65
C LEU A 23 3.35 11.39 -24.37
N PRO A 24 3.81 11.31 -23.09
CA PRO A 24 5.22 11.35 -22.80
C PRO A 24 5.95 10.23 -23.56
N ASP A 25 7.16 10.52 -24.03
CA ASP A 25 8.02 9.53 -24.70
C ASP A 25 8.13 8.28 -23.81
N PRO A 26 7.83 7.08 -24.31
CA PRO A 26 7.93 5.84 -23.53
C PRO A 26 9.32 5.65 -22.89
N ALA A 27 10.39 6.17 -23.50
CA ALA A 27 11.74 6.13 -22.93
C ALA A 27 11.88 7.03 -21.68
N ALA A 28 11.21 8.20 -21.67
CA ALA A 28 11.22 9.11 -20.52
C ALA A 28 10.38 8.56 -19.35
N ALA A 29 9.27 7.88 -19.66
CA ALA A 29 8.47 7.18 -18.66
C ALA A 29 9.26 6.01 -18.04
N ASP A 30 9.97 5.21 -18.83
CA ASP A 30 10.82 4.12 -18.35
C ASP A 30 12.00 4.61 -17.50
N GLU A 31 12.64 5.72 -17.87
CA GLU A 31 13.73 6.33 -17.10
C GLU A 31 13.24 6.87 -15.74
N GLN A 32 12.10 7.57 -15.72
CA GLN A 32 11.48 8.04 -14.48
C GLN A 32 11.06 6.87 -13.58
N VAL A 33 10.35 5.87 -14.11
CA VAL A 33 9.92 4.69 -13.33
C VAL A 33 11.11 3.92 -12.74
N SER A 34 12.21 3.79 -13.50
CA SER A 34 13.46 3.17 -13.04
C SER A 34 14.15 3.99 -11.93
N ARG A 35 14.19 5.32 -12.08
CA ARG A 35 14.80 6.22 -11.10
C ARG A 35 14.02 6.25 -9.79
N TYR A 36 12.69 6.38 -9.85
CA TYR A 36 11.81 6.31 -8.68
C TYR A 36 12.01 5.00 -7.91
N ARG A 37 12.04 3.87 -8.63
CA ARG A 37 12.28 2.56 -8.03
C ARG A 37 13.64 2.49 -7.34
N THR A 38 14.66 3.11 -7.92
CA THR A 38 16.02 3.12 -7.36
C THR A 38 16.11 3.99 -6.10
N ALA A 39 15.49 5.17 -6.11
CA ALA A 39 15.48 6.07 -4.96
C ALA A 39 14.64 5.51 -3.80
N GLU A 40 13.43 5.05 -4.08
CA GLU A 40 12.55 4.40 -3.11
C GLU A 40 13.22 3.18 -2.49
N THR A 41 13.84 2.30 -3.30
CA THR A 41 14.59 1.14 -2.79
C THR A 41 15.73 1.55 -1.87
N ARG A 42 16.45 2.63 -2.19
CA ARG A 42 17.51 3.17 -1.34
C ARG A 42 16.97 3.66 0.01
N ILE A 43 15.82 4.35 0.00
CA ILE A 43 15.17 4.80 1.23
C ILE A 43 14.74 3.60 2.08
N PHE A 44 14.12 2.58 1.48
CA PHE A 44 13.75 1.36 2.22
C PHE A 44 14.95 0.62 2.78
N ALA A 45 16.07 0.56 2.05
CA ALA A 45 17.30 -0.04 2.56
C ALA A 45 17.85 0.76 3.75
N ALA A 46 17.93 2.09 3.63
CA ALA A 46 18.36 2.98 4.70
C ALA A 46 17.49 2.86 5.97
N LEU A 47 16.17 2.69 5.80
CA LEU A 47 15.22 2.49 6.90
C LEU A 47 15.52 1.24 7.74
N GLU A 48 16.18 0.22 7.17
CA GLU A 48 16.56 -1.00 7.88
C GLU A 48 17.97 -0.94 8.50
N GLU A 49 18.76 0.09 8.18
CA GLU A 49 20.12 0.26 8.71
C GLU A 49 20.10 0.62 10.20
N SER A 50 21.08 0.10 10.94
CA SER A 50 21.25 0.41 12.36
C SER A 50 21.65 1.87 12.56
N THR A 51 21.01 2.54 13.52
CA THR A 51 21.18 3.95 13.87
C THR A 51 21.30 4.09 15.38
N SER A 52 22.23 4.94 15.81
CA SER A 52 22.31 5.41 17.19
C SER A 52 22.19 6.92 17.18
N VAL A 53 21.29 7.46 18.00
CA VAL A 53 21.03 8.89 18.08
C VAL A 53 21.00 9.33 19.54
N GLU A 54 21.62 10.48 19.80
CA GLU A 54 21.59 11.16 21.08
C GLU A 54 21.18 12.60 20.82
N LEU A 55 19.91 12.91 21.07
CA LEU A 55 19.32 14.23 20.94
C LEU A 55 19.13 14.83 22.34
N ILE A 56 19.68 16.01 22.56
CA ILE A 56 19.56 16.76 23.81
C ILE A 56 18.97 18.13 23.48
N GLU A 57 17.64 18.24 23.55
CA GLU A 57 16.90 19.47 23.22
C GLU A 57 17.24 20.03 21.83
N GLN A 58 17.40 19.15 20.84
CA GLN A 58 17.77 19.54 19.48
C GLN A 58 16.52 19.73 18.61
N PRO A 59 16.48 20.75 17.74
CA PRO A 59 15.40 20.94 16.77
C PRO A 59 15.13 19.71 15.91
N LEU A 60 13.87 19.53 15.50
CA LEU A 60 13.50 18.54 14.48
C LEU A 60 14.29 18.74 13.18
N ALA A 61 14.55 19.98 12.78
CA ALA A 61 15.35 20.29 11.59
C ALA A 61 16.77 19.68 11.65
N ASP A 62 17.44 19.77 12.80
CA ASP A 62 18.78 19.21 12.99
C ASP A 62 18.76 17.68 12.93
N TYR A 63 17.71 17.06 13.47
CA TYR A 63 17.53 15.61 13.38
C TYR A 63 17.30 15.14 11.93
N VAL A 64 16.56 15.91 11.14
CA VAL A 64 16.35 15.66 9.71
C VAL A 64 17.66 15.71 8.94
N ASP A 65 18.47 16.75 9.19
CA ASP A 65 19.78 16.92 8.57
C ASP A 65 20.74 15.79 8.98
N PHE A 66 20.70 15.38 10.25
CA PHE A 66 21.45 14.22 10.74
C PHE A 66 21.12 12.94 9.96
N ILE A 67 19.84 12.63 9.74
CA ILE A 67 19.44 11.42 8.98
C ILE A 67 19.93 11.52 7.53
N ARG A 68 19.75 12.69 6.89
CA ARG A 68 20.20 12.93 5.50
C ARG A 68 21.69 12.67 5.37
N ASP A 69 22.48 13.17 6.31
CA ASP A 69 23.93 13.05 6.29
C ASP A 69 24.41 11.64 6.66
N LEU A 70 23.78 10.98 7.61
CA LEU A 70 24.16 9.64 8.06
C LEU A 70 23.80 8.57 7.02
N HIS A 71 22.56 8.55 6.55
CA HIS A 71 22.04 7.48 5.68
C HIS A 71 22.05 7.83 4.19
N LYS A 72 22.49 9.04 3.82
CA LYS A 72 22.63 9.49 2.42
C LYS A 72 21.33 9.35 1.61
N ILE A 73 20.20 9.64 2.26
CA ILE A 73 18.87 9.71 1.67
C ILE A 73 18.31 11.12 1.77
N GLU A 74 17.47 11.51 0.82
CA GLU A 74 16.80 12.81 0.88
C GLU A 74 15.65 12.74 1.88
N VAL A 75 15.67 13.63 2.88
CA VAL A 75 14.66 13.73 3.94
C VAL A 75 14.08 15.13 3.92
N GLN A 76 12.76 15.22 3.92
CA GLN A 76 12.02 16.48 3.84
C GLN A 76 10.92 16.52 4.91
N VAL A 77 10.54 17.74 5.30
CA VAL A 77 9.45 17.98 6.25
C VAL A 77 8.32 18.67 5.52
N ASP A 78 7.11 18.14 5.64
CA ASP A 78 5.89 18.77 5.16
C ASP A 78 5.51 19.93 6.08
N ARG A 79 6.14 21.09 5.86
CA ARG A 79 5.94 22.29 6.67
C ARG A 79 4.47 22.66 6.80
N ARG A 80 3.69 22.51 5.73
CA ARG A 80 2.26 22.82 5.73
C ARG A 80 1.50 21.90 6.70
N ALA A 81 1.73 20.58 6.63
CA ALA A 81 1.09 19.65 7.53
C ALA A 81 1.49 19.87 9.00
N LEU A 82 2.75 20.23 9.25
CA LEU A 82 3.25 20.55 10.60
C LEU A 82 2.64 21.86 11.13
N GLU A 83 2.57 22.91 10.30
CA GLU A 83 1.93 24.19 10.65
C GLU A 83 0.44 24.01 10.99
N GLU A 84 -0.29 23.17 10.25
CA GLU A 84 -1.69 22.83 10.53
C GLU A 84 -1.86 22.11 11.88
N MET A 85 -0.84 21.37 12.32
CA MET A 85 -0.78 20.74 13.64
C MET A 85 -0.25 21.67 14.74
N GLY A 86 0.23 22.87 14.40
CA GLY A 86 0.86 23.80 15.33
C GLY A 86 2.25 23.36 15.81
N ILE A 87 2.94 22.53 15.03
CA ILE A 87 4.29 22.03 15.33
C ILE A 87 5.30 22.84 14.51
N ASP A 88 6.32 23.38 15.16
CA ASP A 88 7.43 24.06 14.49
C ASP A 88 8.57 23.07 14.19
N VAL A 89 9.35 23.33 13.14
CA VAL A 89 10.59 22.59 12.85
C VAL A 89 11.67 22.82 13.90
N ASP A 90 11.52 23.89 14.69
CA ASP A 90 12.37 24.22 15.83
C ASP A 90 11.95 23.52 17.13
N GLU A 91 10.90 22.70 17.12
CA GLU A 91 10.44 21.95 18.30
C GLU A 91 11.58 21.05 18.85
N PRO A 92 11.95 21.21 20.14
CA PRO A 92 13.09 20.50 20.70
C PRO A 92 12.75 19.03 20.97
N ILE A 93 13.62 18.15 20.49
CA ILE A 93 13.55 16.70 20.68
C ILE A 93 14.63 16.28 21.66
N ALA A 94 14.24 15.49 22.66
CA ALA A 94 15.15 14.85 23.59
C ALA A 94 14.94 13.33 23.56
N LYS A 95 15.90 12.59 23.00
CA LYS A 95 15.83 11.13 22.88
C LYS A 95 17.21 10.52 22.77
N ARG A 96 17.45 9.42 23.48
CA ARG A 96 18.64 8.58 23.33
C ARG A 96 18.22 7.20 22.86
N LEU A 97 18.73 6.78 21.71
CA LEU A 97 18.45 5.47 21.11
C LEU A 97 19.78 4.88 20.61
N GLU A 98 20.00 3.60 20.86
CA GLU A 98 21.23 2.91 20.44
C GLU A 98 20.88 1.53 19.86
N GLY A 99 21.49 1.20 18.72
CA GLY A 99 21.37 -0.13 18.11
C GLY A 99 20.00 -0.46 17.51
N LEU A 100 19.19 0.55 17.16
CA LEU A 100 17.87 0.35 16.52
C LEU A 100 17.96 0.55 15.01
N SER A 101 17.01 0.01 14.24
CA SER A 101 16.87 0.41 12.82
C SER A 101 16.47 1.89 12.71
N LEU A 102 16.85 2.57 11.63
CA LEU A 102 16.41 3.94 11.35
C LEU A 102 14.88 4.05 11.39
N CYS A 103 14.17 3.07 10.83
CA CYS A 103 12.71 3.00 10.88
C CYS A 103 12.19 2.99 12.32
N SER A 104 12.78 2.18 13.20
CA SER A 104 12.41 2.16 14.62
C SER A 104 12.71 3.49 15.31
N ALA A 105 13.87 4.09 15.02
CA ALA A 105 14.24 5.39 15.59
C ALA A 105 13.28 6.50 15.15
N LEU A 106 12.98 6.60 13.85
CA LEU A 106 11.98 7.50 13.28
C LEU A 106 10.61 7.30 13.91
N ASN A 107 10.11 6.06 13.98
CA ASN A 107 8.81 5.77 14.58
C ASN A 107 8.75 6.19 16.06
N LEU A 108 9.84 6.02 16.82
CA LEU A 108 9.88 6.40 18.23
C LEU A 108 9.96 7.90 18.44
N ILE A 109 10.72 8.62 17.61
CA ILE A 109 10.90 10.07 17.73
C ILE A 109 9.67 10.81 17.23
N LEU A 110 9.18 10.47 16.03
CA LEU A 110 8.03 11.13 15.43
C LEU A 110 6.74 10.89 16.22
N ARG A 111 6.59 9.72 16.85
CA ARG A 111 5.45 9.44 17.74
C ARG A 111 5.33 10.42 18.89
N ASP A 112 6.45 10.87 19.48
CA ASP A 112 6.41 11.83 20.59
C ASP A 112 5.90 13.20 20.13
N LEU A 113 6.16 13.54 18.87
CA LEU A 113 5.68 14.76 18.21
C LEU A 113 4.29 14.60 17.58
N GLY A 114 3.70 13.40 17.62
CA GLY A 114 2.46 13.10 16.92
C GLY A 114 2.58 13.09 15.39
N LEU A 115 3.80 13.03 14.85
CA LEU A 115 4.11 13.01 13.42
C LEU A 115 4.24 11.58 12.89
N ASP A 116 4.23 11.47 11.58
CA ASP A 116 4.51 10.23 10.87
C ASP A 116 5.43 10.48 9.67
N TRP A 117 5.87 9.42 9.00
CA TRP A 117 6.66 9.47 7.78
C TRP A 117 6.00 8.68 6.66
N THR A 118 6.24 9.15 5.44
CA THR A 118 5.89 8.45 4.21
C THR A 118 7.02 8.60 3.20
N ILE A 119 6.93 7.91 2.07
CA ILE A 119 7.87 8.04 0.96
C ILE A 119 7.09 8.60 -0.21
N ALA A 120 7.47 9.81 -0.61
CA ALA A 120 6.81 10.55 -1.69
C ALA A 120 7.89 11.21 -2.54
N ASN A 121 7.72 11.26 -3.86
CA ASN A 121 8.60 12.06 -4.73
C ASN A 121 10.11 11.78 -4.55
N GLU A 122 10.51 10.51 -4.38
CA GLU A 122 11.92 10.09 -4.13
C GLU A 122 12.51 10.57 -2.80
N VAL A 123 11.71 11.07 -1.86
CA VAL A 123 12.17 11.53 -0.54
C VAL A 123 11.45 10.82 0.60
N LEU A 124 12.12 10.73 1.75
CA LEU A 124 11.46 10.41 3.01
C LEU A 124 10.81 11.69 3.55
N LEU A 125 9.48 11.72 3.54
CA LEU A 125 8.70 12.88 3.95
C LEU A 125 8.19 12.68 5.38
N ILE A 126 8.57 13.56 6.30
CA ILE A 126 7.98 13.66 7.64
C ILE A 126 6.77 14.57 7.54
N THR A 127 5.60 14.09 7.94
CA THR A 127 4.31 14.78 7.78
C THR A 127 3.33 14.35 8.89
N SER A 128 2.08 14.78 8.81
CA SER A 128 1.04 14.36 9.74
C SER A 128 0.66 12.88 9.52
N PRO A 129 0.15 12.17 10.55
CA PRO A 129 -0.34 10.81 10.40
C PRO A 129 -1.46 10.68 9.37
N ASP A 130 -2.28 11.72 9.19
CA ASP A 130 -3.39 11.68 8.26
C ASP A 130 -2.93 11.84 6.81
N GLU A 131 -1.95 12.70 6.54
CA GLU A 131 -1.32 12.80 5.22
C GLU A 131 -0.51 11.53 4.89
N ALA A 132 0.18 10.94 5.88
CA ALA A 132 0.91 9.70 5.67
C ALA A 132 0.00 8.53 5.26
N LYS A 133 -1.23 8.46 5.80
CA LYS A 133 -2.21 7.40 5.49
C LYS A 133 -2.81 7.53 4.09
N THR A 134 -2.87 8.72 3.51
CA THR A 134 -3.45 8.96 2.18
C THR A 134 -2.46 8.67 1.05
N ASN A 135 -1.16 8.70 1.36
CA ASN A 135 -0.10 8.41 0.40
C ASN A 135 0.06 6.90 0.17
N LEU A 136 -0.70 6.39 -0.80
CA LEU A 136 -0.76 4.98 -1.16
C LEU A 136 0.01 4.71 -2.45
N VAL A 137 0.90 3.74 -2.40
CA VAL A 137 1.68 3.26 -3.53
C VAL A 137 1.21 1.86 -3.93
N THR A 138 1.31 1.52 -5.21
CA THR A 138 0.92 0.18 -5.71
C THR A 138 2.14 -0.64 -6.04
N ARG A 139 2.25 -1.83 -5.44
CA ARG A 139 3.35 -2.77 -5.63
C ARG A 139 2.86 -4.15 -6.04
N VAL A 140 3.69 -4.81 -6.86
CA VAL A 140 3.48 -6.18 -7.30
C VAL A 140 4.40 -7.11 -6.52
N TYR A 141 3.81 -8.13 -5.92
CA TYR A 141 4.46 -9.16 -5.13
C TYR A 141 4.32 -10.51 -5.82
N ASP A 142 5.44 -11.16 -6.13
CA ASP A 142 5.43 -12.57 -6.56
C ASP A 142 5.31 -13.46 -5.31
N VAL A 143 4.17 -14.13 -5.18
CA VAL A 143 3.88 -15.06 -4.07
C VAL A 143 3.63 -16.47 -4.58
N GLY A 144 3.94 -16.74 -5.86
CA GLY A 144 3.51 -17.96 -6.54
C GLY A 144 3.89 -19.24 -5.80
N LYS A 145 5.09 -19.29 -5.22
CA LYS A 145 5.59 -20.42 -4.43
C LYS A 145 4.94 -20.56 -3.05
N LEU A 146 4.55 -19.46 -2.43
CA LEU A 146 4.01 -19.43 -1.06
C LEU A 146 2.54 -19.86 -0.98
N ILE A 147 1.87 -19.99 -2.13
CA ILE A 147 0.44 -20.26 -2.21
C ILE A 147 0.11 -21.58 -2.90
N GLU A 148 1.10 -22.42 -3.19
CA GLU A 148 0.86 -23.73 -3.81
C GLU A 148 0.31 -24.72 -2.77
N VAL A 149 -0.83 -25.31 -3.08
CA VAL A 149 -1.55 -26.23 -2.20
C VAL A 149 -2.05 -27.41 -3.02
N ARG A 150 -2.11 -28.60 -2.41
CA ARG A 150 -2.60 -29.82 -3.03
C ARG A 150 -4.08 -30.05 -2.69
N ASP A 151 -4.91 -30.40 -3.66
CA ASP A 151 -6.28 -30.83 -3.38
C ASP A 151 -6.36 -32.31 -2.98
N ALA A 152 -7.58 -32.79 -2.69
CA ALA A 152 -7.82 -34.18 -2.28
C ALA A 152 -7.44 -35.20 -3.36
N ASP A 153 -7.41 -34.79 -4.63
CA ASP A 153 -7.08 -35.62 -5.79
C ASP A 153 -5.58 -35.55 -6.15
N GLY A 154 -4.80 -34.81 -5.37
CA GLY A 154 -3.36 -34.66 -5.56
C GLY A 154 -2.96 -33.57 -6.55
N LYS A 155 -3.90 -32.77 -7.06
CA LYS A 155 -3.63 -31.69 -8.01
C LYS A 155 -3.23 -30.41 -7.27
N ILE A 156 -2.20 -29.75 -7.78
CA ILE A 156 -1.71 -28.48 -7.25
C ILE A 156 -2.61 -27.33 -7.74
N TRP A 157 -2.99 -26.45 -6.83
CA TRP A 157 -3.70 -25.21 -7.09
C TRP A 157 -3.15 -24.08 -6.21
N LYS A 158 -3.47 -22.83 -6.57
CA LYS A 158 -2.97 -21.63 -5.88
C LYS A 158 -4.04 -21.04 -4.97
N ASP A 159 -3.77 -21.02 -3.67
CA ASP A 159 -4.70 -20.56 -2.63
C ASP A 159 -4.47 -19.07 -2.29
N PHE A 160 -4.85 -18.20 -3.23
CA PHE A 160 -4.75 -16.75 -3.02
C PHE A 160 -5.60 -16.27 -1.85
N ASP A 161 -6.81 -16.82 -1.67
CA ASP A 161 -7.75 -16.37 -0.65
C ASP A 161 -7.12 -16.45 0.74
N SER A 162 -6.37 -17.51 1.00
CA SER A 162 -5.75 -17.72 2.31
C SER A 162 -4.55 -16.81 2.54
N MET A 163 -3.77 -16.55 1.51
CA MET A 163 -2.71 -15.54 1.58
C MET A 163 -3.32 -14.16 1.80
N ILE A 164 -4.33 -13.78 1.03
CA ILE A 164 -5.03 -12.49 1.16
C ILE A 164 -5.60 -12.33 2.58
N ASN A 165 -6.28 -13.36 3.10
CA ASN A 165 -6.81 -13.34 4.46
C ASN A 165 -5.71 -13.22 5.52
N LEU A 166 -4.59 -13.94 5.35
CA LEU A 166 -3.45 -13.83 6.27
C LEU A 166 -2.91 -12.40 6.28
N LEU A 167 -2.67 -11.81 5.11
CA LEU A 167 -2.12 -10.45 5.01
C LEU A 167 -3.10 -9.41 5.59
N THR A 168 -4.38 -9.46 5.22
CA THR A 168 -5.37 -8.46 5.64
C THR A 168 -5.76 -8.58 7.11
N SER A 169 -5.59 -9.74 7.73
CA SER A 169 -5.89 -9.95 9.16
C SER A 169 -4.69 -9.77 10.10
N THR A 170 -3.47 -9.73 9.58
CA THR A 170 -2.25 -9.63 10.41
C THR A 170 -1.50 -8.31 10.25
N VAL A 171 -1.47 -7.74 9.04
CA VAL A 171 -0.76 -6.48 8.78
C VAL A 171 -1.75 -5.33 8.80
N GLN A 172 -1.70 -4.50 9.83
CA GLN A 172 -2.58 -3.34 10.05
C GLN A 172 -4.04 -3.57 9.59
N PRO A 173 -4.82 -4.43 10.28
CA PRO A 173 -6.11 -4.91 9.77
C PRO A 173 -7.12 -3.83 9.39
N GLU A 174 -7.14 -2.73 10.15
CA GLU A 174 -8.04 -1.58 9.94
C GLU A 174 -7.70 -0.76 8.68
N SER A 175 -6.55 -1.01 8.05
CA SER A 175 -6.08 -0.24 6.89
C SER A 175 -6.62 -0.76 5.55
N TRP A 176 -7.32 -1.89 5.53
CA TRP A 176 -7.78 -2.56 4.30
C TRP A 176 -9.22 -2.22 3.92
N ASN A 177 -9.50 -2.15 2.62
CA ASN A 177 -10.81 -1.80 2.06
C ASN A 177 -11.94 -2.76 2.45
N CYS A 178 -11.63 -4.02 2.75
CA CYS A 178 -12.63 -4.98 3.24
C CYS A 178 -13.26 -4.57 4.59
N VAL A 179 -12.58 -3.69 5.35
CA VAL A 179 -13.07 -3.13 6.62
C VAL A 179 -13.23 -1.60 6.58
N GLY A 180 -13.15 -1.00 5.39
CA GLY A 180 -13.33 0.45 5.19
C GLY A 180 -12.04 1.29 5.22
N GLY A 181 -10.87 0.66 5.35
CA GLY A 181 -9.58 1.32 5.17
C GLY A 181 -9.24 1.59 3.70
N PRO A 182 -8.22 2.39 3.38
CA PRO A 182 -7.98 2.85 2.01
C PRO A 182 -7.11 1.89 1.17
N GLY A 183 -6.57 0.84 1.80
CA GLY A 183 -5.69 -0.15 1.15
C GLY A 183 -6.44 -1.20 0.35
N THR A 184 -5.86 -1.64 -0.77
CA THR A 184 -6.46 -2.68 -1.63
C THR A 184 -5.45 -3.75 -1.99
N ILE A 185 -5.95 -4.97 -2.20
CA ILE A 185 -5.16 -6.15 -2.56
C ILE A 185 -5.94 -6.96 -3.60
N ALA A 186 -5.27 -7.38 -4.66
CA ALA A 186 -5.87 -8.19 -5.71
C ALA A 186 -4.90 -9.28 -6.21
N PRO A 187 -5.36 -10.51 -6.42
CA PRO A 187 -4.53 -11.55 -7.03
C PRO A 187 -4.41 -11.35 -8.54
N PHE A 188 -3.31 -11.81 -9.12
CA PHE A 188 -3.15 -11.92 -10.57
C PHE A 188 -2.45 -13.22 -10.96
N GLU A 189 -2.77 -13.70 -12.15
CA GLU A 189 -2.02 -14.75 -12.83
C GLU A 189 -1.70 -14.27 -14.25
N LEU A 190 -0.42 -14.16 -14.60
CA LEU A 190 0.02 -13.68 -15.91
C LEU A 190 1.19 -14.52 -16.40
N ARG A 191 1.01 -15.20 -17.55
CA ARG A 191 2.08 -15.95 -18.26
C ARG A 191 2.88 -16.89 -17.34
N GLY A 192 2.20 -17.55 -16.40
CA GLY A 192 2.82 -18.47 -15.42
C GLY A 192 3.29 -17.83 -14.12
N ALA A 193 3.39 -16.49 -14.06
CA ALA A 193 3.59 -15.78 -12.81
C ALA A 193 2.26 -15.69 -12.04
N ALA A 194 2.32 -15.80 -10.72
CA ALA A 194 1.19 -15.63 -9.83
C ALA A 194 1.61 -14.73 -8.68
N GLY A 195 0.78 -13.74 -8.37
CA GLY A 195 1.17 -12.75 -7.40
C GLY A 195 0.01 -11.93 -6.88
N LEU A 196 0.37 -10.93 -6.07
CA LEU A 196 -0.55 -9.96 -5.50
C LEU A 196 -0.16 -8.56 -5.96
N VAL A 197 -1.16 -7.80 -6.41
CA VAL A 197 -1.04 -6.35 -6.59
C VAL A 197 -1.64 -5.71 -5.35
N ILE A 198 -0.82 -4.98 -4.60
CA ILE A 198 -1.19 -4.37 -3.33
C ILE A 198 -1.01 -2.86 -3.44
N ARG A 199 -2.05 -2.10 -3.14
CA ARG A 199 -2.00 -0.65 -3.00
C ARG A 199 -2.12 -0.27 -1.53
N GLN A 200 -1.04 0.22 -0.93
CA GLN A 200 -0.94 0.53 0.50
C GLN A 200 0.09 1.63 0.79
N THR A 201 0.17 2.07 2.03
CA THR A 201 1.18 3.03 2.50
C THR A 201 2.58 2.40 2.46
N PRO A 202 3.65 3.20 2.31
CA PRO A 202 5.04 2.72 2.37
C PRO A 202 5.35 1.90 3.63
N LYS A 203 4.77 2.27 4.77
CA LYS A 203 4.89 1.54 6.04
C LYS A 203 4.30 0.14 5.98
N VAL A 204 3.06 0.01 5.48
CA VAL A 204 2.44 -1.30 5.32
C VAL A 204 3.21 -2.16 4.32
N HIS A 205 3.75 -1.57 3.25
CA HIS A 205 4.63 -2.29 2.32
C HIS A 205 5.93 -2.79 2.97
N GLN A 206 6.49 -2.06 3.94
CA GLN A 206 7.64 -2.53 4.70
C GLN A 206 7.29 -3.75 5.57
N GLU A 207 6.17 -3.70 6.28
CA GLU A 207 5.67 -4.82 7.10
C GLU A 207 5.39 -6.05 6.24
N LEU A 208 4.73 -5.87 5.09
CA LEU A 208 4.50 -6.93 4.10
C LEU A 208 5.81 -7.54 3.60
N ASN A 209 6.81 -6.71 3.26
CA ASN A 209 8.11 -7.19 2.80
C ASN A 209 8.79 -8.06 3.87
N ARG A 210 8.80 -7.61 5.13
CA ARG A 210 9.38 -8.37 6.25
C ARG A 210 8.67 -9.72 6.42
N LEU A 211 7.34 -9.72 6.42
CA LEU A 211 6.54 -10.94 6.52
C LEU A 211 6.81 -11.90 5.36
N PHE A 212 6.83 -11.41 4.11
CA PHE A 212 7.11 -12.26 2.96
C PHE A 212 8.52 -12.87 3.00
N ILE A 213 9.53 -12.11 3.43
CA ILE A 213 10.90 -12.64 3.61
C ILE A 213 10.92 -13.75 4.66
N GLU A 214 10.20 -13.59 5.77
CA GLU A 214 10.10 -14.62 6.80
C GLU A 214 9.38 -15.87 6.29
N LEU A 215 8.26 -15.70 5.58
CA LEU A 215 7.53 -16.81 4.98
C LEU A 215 8.37 -17.57 3.93
N ASP A 216 9.10 -16.85 3.08
CA ASP A 216 10.03 -17.45 2.11
C ASP A 216 11.13 -18.27 2.82
N LYS A 217 11.75 -17.71 3.87
CA LYS A 217 12.77 -18.44 4.66
C LYS A 217 12.22 -19.71 5.30
N ILE A 218 11.00 -19.65 5.83
CA ILE A 218 10.32 -20.83 6.40
C ILE A 218 10.05 -21.85 5.30
N ALA A 219 9.51 -21.43 4.15
CA ALA A 219 9.23 -22.34 3.03
C ALA A 219 10.51 -23.04 2.54
N GLU A 220 11.63 -22.33 2.43
CA GLU A 220 12.93 -22.89 2.06
C GLU A 220 13.44 -23.96 3.03
N GLN A 221 13.16 -23.83 4.34
CA GLN A 221 13.57 -24.81 5.35
C GLN A 221 12.88 -26.17 5.21
N TYR A 222 11.62 -26.20 4.76
CA TYR A 222 10.85 -27.43 4.58
C TYR A 222 10.99 -28.04 3.17
N GLY A 223 11.56 -27.27 2.22
CA GLY A 223 11.78 -27.69 0.84
C GLY A 223 10.50 -27.79 0.01
N ASP A 224 10.67 -27.86 -1.32
CA ASP A 224 9.56 -27.88 -2.29
C ASP A 224 8.69 -29.16 -2.24
N GLU A 225 9.07 -30.17 -1.43
CA GLU A 225 8.36 -31.45 -1.35
C GLU A 225 7.14 -31.41 -0.42
N VAL A 226 7.08 -30.49 0.54
CA VAL A 226 5.99 -30.40 1.53
C VAL A 226 4.94 -29.40 1.06
N ILE A 227 4.14 -29.79 0.06
CA ILE A 227 2.98 -29.01 -0.37
C ILE A 227 1.78 -29.37 0.53
N PRO A 228 1.22 -28.42 1.30
CA PRO A 228 0.10 -28.70 2.19
C PRO A 228 -1.14 -29.15 1.41
N THR A 229 -1.97 -30.00 2.02
CA THR A 229 -3.23 -30.45 1.41
C THR A 229 -4.39 -29.61 1.92
N ARG A 230 -5.17 -29.03 1.00
CA ARG A 230 -6.41 -28.31 1.32
C ARG A 230 -7.46 -28.55 0.26
N LYS A 231 -8.69 -28.75 0.71
CA LYS A 231 -9.85 -28.82 -0.18
C LYS A 231 -10.06 -27.47 -0.86
N LYS A 232 -10.08 -27.45 -2.20
CA LYS A 232 -10.44 -26.27 -2.97
C LYS A 232 -11.86 -25.84 -2.60
N PRO A 233 -12.10 -24.56 -2.23
CA PRO A 233 -13.44 -24.06 -2.02
C PRO A 233 -14.31 -24.31 -3.27
N ALA A 234 -15.57 -24.67 -3.07
CA ALA A 234 -16.51 -24.73 -4.18
C ALA A 234 -16.58 -23.35 -4.84
N PRO A 235 -16.69 -23.27 -6.19
CA PRO A 235 -16.96 -21.99 -6.84
C PRO A 235 -18.18 -21.37 -6.18
N GLN A 236 -18.02 -20.19 -5.57
CA GLN A 236 -19.18 -19.46 -5.08
C GLN A 236 -20.05 -19.15 -6.30
N PRO A 237 -21.37 -19.45 -6.28
CA PRO A 237 -22.24 -18.94 -7.32
C PRO A 237 -22.07 -17.43 -7.35
N ALA A 238 -21.84 -16.86 -8.54
CA ALA A 238 -21.81 -15.41 -8.69
C ALA A 238 -23.05 -14.87 -7.97
N GLY A 239 -22.84 -14.08 -6.91
CA GLY A 239 -23.95 -13.46 -6.19
C GLY A 239 -24.84 -12.73 -7.20
N PRO A 240 -26.16 -12.63 -6.93
CA PRO A 240 -27.05 -11.91 -7.83
C PRO A 240 -26.41 -10.56 -8.13
N GLY A 241 -26.20 -10.31 -9.43
CA GLY A 241 -25.47 -9.15 -9.91
C GLY A 241 -25.98 -7.90 -9.21
N MET A 242 -25.06 -6.97 -8.99
CA MET A 242 -25.38 -5.61 -8.59
C MET A 242 -26.10 -4.92 -9.78
N GLU A 243 -27.31 -5.37 -10.07
CA GLU A 243 -28.29 -4.71 -10.92
C GLU A 243 -28.84 -3.54 -10.12
N GLY A 244 -28.30 -2.33 -10.32
CA GLY A 244 -28.93 -1.16 -9.72
C GLY A 244 -28.05 0.05 -9.47
N PHE A 245 -27.14 0.43 -10.37
CA PHE A 245 -26.76 1.83 -10.53
C PHE A 245 -26.59 2.16 -12.02
N GLY A 246 -27.65 1.88 -12.78
CA GLY A 246 -27.88 2.47 -14.09
C GLY A 246 -28.32 3.92 -13.90
N GLY A 247 -27.57 4.83 -14.52
CA GLY A 247 -27.64 6.27 -14.31
C GLY A 247 -29.03 6.91 -14.40
N SER A 248 -29.16 7.96 -13.59
CA SER A 248 -30.15 9.02 -13.75
C SER A 248 -30.13 9.53 -15.19
N ALA A 249 -31.14 9.14 -15.97
CA ALA A 249 -31.43 9.70 -17.27
C ALA A 249 -32.78 10.44 -17.20
N GLY A 250 -32.70 11.76 -17.30
CA GLY A 250 -33.66 12.56 -18.04
C GLY A 250 -35.06 12.73 -17.44
N MET A 251 -35.23 13.83 -16.69
CA MET A 251 -36.47 14.60 -16.74
C MET A 251 -36.84 14.89 -18.21
N GLY A 252 -38.04 14.53 -18.65
CA GLY A 252 -38.52 14.90 -19.98
C GLY A 252 -39.88 14.32 -20.38
N GLY A 253 -40.95 15.09 -20.11
CA GLY A 253 -42.12 15.24 -20.98
C GLY A 253 -43.07 14.05 -21.16
N GLY A 254 -44.31 14.19 -20.68
CA GLY A 254 -45.40 13.27 -21.01
C GLY A 254 -46.76 13.73 -20.50
N MET A 255 -47.29 14.80 -21.09
CA MET A 255 -48.71 15.14 -21.00
C MET A 255 -49.54 14.02 -21.62
N GLY A 256 -50.51 13.49 -20.87
CA GLY A 256 -51.49 12.53 -21.35
C GLY A 256 -52.72 12.57 -20.47
N GLY A 257 -53.77 13.25 -20.94
CA GLY A 257 -55.03 13.42 -20.23
C GLY A 257 -55.88 12.14 -20.20
N GLY A 258 -56.81 12.13 -19.25
CA GLY A 258 -57.85 11.11 -19.14
C GLY A 258 -58.76 11.45 -17.97
N GLY A 259 -59.81 12.23 -18.25
CA GLY A 259 -60.90 12.46 -17.31
C GLY A 259 -61.85 11.27 -17.26
N MET A 260 -62.47 11.08 -16.08
CA MET A 260 -63.70 10.35 -15.75
C MET A 260 -63.62 10.11 -14.23
N GLY A 261 -64.59 10.42 -13.37
CA GLY A 261 -66.00 10.74 -13.53
C GLY A 261 -66.74 10.10 -12.34
N GLY A 262 -67.55 10.88 -11.62
CA GLY A 262 -68.51 10.41 -10.59
C GLY A 262 -67.89 10.04 -9.24
N GLY A 263 -68.47 10.36 -8.08
CA GLY A 263 -69.80 10.86 -7.77
C GLY A 263 -70.19 10.32 -6.39
N GLY A 264 -70.74 11.18 -5.53
CA GLY A 264 -71.41 10.83 -4.28
C GLY A 264 -70.46 10.69 -3.06
N GLY A 265 -70.77 11.23 -1.90
CA GLY A 265 -71.91 12.02 -1.45
C GLY A 265 -71.76 12.33 0.05
N MET A 266 -72.51 13.35 0.50
CA MET A 266 -72.76 13.76 1.89
C MET A 266 -73.01 12.54 2.81
N PHE A 267 -72.63 12.53 4.09
CA PHE A 267 -72.82 13.52 5.14
C PHE A 267 -71.70 13.44 6.19
#